data_AF-A0AAP0ZN59-F1
#
_entry.id   AF-A0AAP0ZN59-F1
#
_cell.length_a   1.000
_cell.length_b   1.000
_cell.length_c   1.000
_cell.angle_alpha   90.00
_cell.angle_beta   90.00
_cell.angle_gamma   90.00
#
_symmetry.space_group_name_H-M   'P 1'
#
loop_
_entity.id
_entity.type
_entity.pdbx_description
1 polymer ?
#
loop_
_entity_poly.entity_id
_entity_poly.type
_entity_poly.pdbx_seq_one_letter_code
_entity_poly.pdbx_strand_id
1 'polypeptide(L)' 'MRIHLLQQWYALSDPAMEEALHEIPTLRRFAQLGGLDNVPDETTILNFRRLLETHGIAARMLEAVNAHLSRKGQSLRS' A
#
# COMPACT_ATOMS: atom_id res chain seq x y z
N MET A 1 -4.37 -1.75 -4.46
CA MET A 1 -4.52 -2.40 -3.14
C MET A 1 -3.17 -2.72 -2.50
N ARG A 2 -2.33 -3.55 -3.14
CA ARG A 2 -1.02 -3.95 -2.58
C ARG A 2 -0.06 -2.79 -2.34
N ILE A 3 -0.03 -1.81 -3.26
CA ILE A 3 0.77 -0.58 -3.11
C ILE A 3 0.35 0.18 -1.84
N HIS A 4 -0.96 0.34 -1.58
CA HIS A 4 -1.45 0.99 -0.37
C HIS A 4 -1.05 0.26 0.92
N LEU A 5 -1.04 -1.08 0.91
CA LEU A 5 -0.54 -1.87 2.04
C LEU A 5 0.97 -1.68 2.26
N LEU A 6 1.76 -1.63 1.18
CA LEU A 6 3.19 -1.35 1.27
C LEU A 6 3.45 0.05 1.86
N GLN A 7 2.68 1.06 1.44
CA GLN A 7 2.75 2.40 2.02
C GLN A 7 2.50 2.38 3.53
N GLN A 8 1.48 1.64 3.98
CA GLN A 8 1.15 1.53 5.41
C GLN A 8 2.21 0.76 6.20
N TRP A 9 2.72 -0.36 5.68
CA TRP A 9 3.68 -1.21 6.40
C TRP A 9 5.06 -0.58 6.53
N TYR A 10 5.49 0.20 5.53
CA TYR A 10 6.80 0.85 5.51
C TYR A 10 6.73 2.35 5.82
N ALA A 11 5.55 2.87 6.17
CA ALA A 11 5.30 4.30 6.42
C ALA A 11 5.80 5.21 5.27
N LEU A 12 5.56 4.80 4.03
CA LEU A 12 6.00 5.54 2.83
C LEU A 12 4.95 6.55 2.37
N SER A 13 5.40 7.75 2.01
CA SER A 13 4.61 8.74 1.29
C SER A 13 4.32 8.27 -0.15
N ASP A 14 3.44 8.98 -0.86
CA ASP A 14 3.16 8.70 -2.28
C ASP A 14 4.44 8.75 -3.16
N PRO A 15 5.31 9.78 -3.08
CA PRO A 15 6.54 9.81 -3.87
C PRO A 15 7.59 8.79 -3.39
N ALA A 16 7.71 8.56 -2.08
CA ALA A 16 8.62 7.54 -1.56
C ALA A 16 8.21 6.12 -1.98
N MET A 17 6.91 5.88 -2.19
CA MET A 17 6.42 4.60 -2.69
C MET A 17 6.71 4.42 -4.17
N GLU A 18 6.57 5.47 -4.99
CA GLU A 18 7.00 5.44 -6.40
C GLU A 18 8.49 5.09 -6.49
N GLU A 19 9.35 5.79 -5.76
CA GLU A 19 10.79 5.55 -5.72
C GLU A 19 11.10 4.11 -5.27
N ALA A 20 10.48 3.65 -4.19
CA ALA A 20 10.66 2.28 -3.71
C ALA A 20 10.19 1.22 -4.73
N LEU A 21 9.14 1.50 -5.51
CA LEU A 21 8.71 0.63 -6.62
C LEU A 21 9.68 0.70 -7.81
N HIS A 22 10.38 1.80 -8.03
CA HIS A 22 11.44 1.86 -9.06
C HIS A 22 12.71 1.11 -8.63
N GLU A 23 13.09 1.22 -7.37
CA GLU A 23 14.37 0.71 -6.89
C GLU A 23 14.32 -0.75 -6.43
N ILE A 24 13.20 -1.20 -5.87
CA ILE A 24 13.14 -2.47 -5.13
C ILE A 24 12.28 -3.51 -5.90
N PRO A 25 12.90 -4.46 -6.63
CA PRO A 25 12.16 -5.42 -7.46
C PRO A 25 11.20 -6.32 -6.68
N THR A 26 11.50 -6.62 -5.41
CA THR A 26 10.63 -7.44 -4.55
C THR A 26 9.32 -6.72 -4.21
N LEU A 27 9.34 -5.39 -4.05
CA LEU A 27 8.12 -4.60 -3.85
C LEU A 27 7.26 -4.57 -5.11
N ARG A 28 7.88 -4.42 -6.30
CA ARG A 28 7.16 -4.55 -7.58
C ARG A 28 6.52 -5.93 -7.73
N ARG A 29 7.28 -6.99 -7.44
CA ARG A 29 6.78 -8.37 -7.50
C ARG A 29 5.62 -8.58 -6.55
N PHE A 30 5.72 -8.08 -5.32
CA PHE A 30 4.62 -8.10 -4.37
C PHE A 30 3.40 -7.35 -4.90
N ALA A 31 3.60 -6.15 -5.46
CA ALA A 31 2.55 -5.34 -6.07
C ALA A 31 1.98 -5.94 -7.38
N GLN A 32 2.57 -7.02 -7.90
CA GLN A 32 2.23 -7.67 -9.16
C GLN A 32 2.40 -6.75 -10.38
N LEU A 33 3.42 -5.89 -10.35
CA LEU A 33 3.78 -5.05 -11.49
C LEU A 33 4.69 -5.84 -12.43
N GLY A 34 4.29 -5.94 -13.71
CA GLY A 34 4.96 -6.76 -14.73
C GLY A 34 6.32 -6.25 -15.20
N GLY A 35 6.74 -5.05 -14.76
CA GLY A 35 7.97 -4.40 -15.18
C GLY A 35 8.04 -2.95 -14.69
N LEU A 36 9.12 -2.25 -15.01
CA LEU A 36 9.31 -0.84 -14.64
C LEU A 36 8.32 0.10 -15.34
N ASP A 37 7.92 -0.21 -16.59
CA ASP A 37 6.93 0.58 -17.34
C ASP A 37 5.54 0.59 -16.72
N ASN A 38 5.30 -0.29 -15.73
CA ASN A 38 4.01 -0.41 -15.02
C ASN A 38 4.06 0.22 -13.62
N VAL A 39 5.16 0.89 -13.25
CA VAL A 39 5.23 1.59 -11.96
C VAL A 39 4.36 2.85 -12.06
N PRO A 40 3.34 2.98 -11.20
CA PRO A 40 2.54 4.20 -11.17
C PRO A 40 3.35 5.36 -10.59
N ASP A 41 3.21 6.53 -11.19
CA ASP A 41 3.78 7.76 -10.63
C ASP A 41 3.08 8.17 -9.32
N GLU A 42 3.71 9.10 -8.58
CA GLU A 42 3.21 9.68 -7.34
C GLU A 42 1.74 10.11 -7.48
N THR A 43 1.40 10.77 -8.59
CA THR A 43 0.07 11.32 -8.80
C THR A 43 -0.99 10.23 -8.94
N THR A 44 -0.64 9.11 -9.56
CA THR A 44 -1.48 7.92 -9.71
C THR A 44 -1.69 7.24 -8.36
N ILE A 45 -0.63 7.13 -7.55
CA ILE A 45 -0.70 6.59 -6.18
C ILE A 45 -1.58 7.49 -5.30
N LEU A 46 -1.39 8.81 -5.35
CA LEU A 46 -2.18 9.81 -4.65
C LEU A 46 -3.67 9.71 -5.00
N ASN A 47 -4.01 9.66 -6.29
CA ASN A 47 -5.39 9.57 -6.76
C ASN A 47 -6.04 8.27 -6.29
N PHE A 48 -5.29 7.17 -6.30
CA PHE A 48 -5.77 5.90 -5.77
C PHE A 48 -6.04 5.98 -4.28
N ARG A 49 -5.13 6.56 -3.48
CA ARG A 49 -5.32 6.73 -2.04
C ARG A 49 -6.56 7.57 -1.73
N ARG A 50 -6.75 8.71 -2.42
CA ARG A 50 -7.94 9.55 -2.30
C ARG A 50 -9.23 8.80 -2.63
N LEU A 51 -9.21 7.92 -3.63
CA LEU A 51 -10.36 7.08 -3.98
C LEU A 51 -10.75 6.17 -2.80
N LEU A 52 -9.77 5.59 -2.10
CA LEU A 52 -10.02 4.74 -0.93
C LEU A 52 -10.55 5.52 0.26
N GLU A 53 -10.00 6.70 0.51
CA GLU A 53 -10.45 7.60 1.57
C GLU A 53 -11.89 8.05 1.32
N THR A 54 -12.19 8.48 0.09
CA THR A 54 -13.53 8.94 -0.32
C THR A 54 -14.61 7.89 -0.09
N HIS A 55 -14.27 6.61 -0.30
CA HIS A 55 -15.21 5.50 -0.12
C HIS A 55 -15.11 4.81 1.25
N GLY A 56 -14.28 5.32 2.16
CA GLY A 56 -14.05 4.71 3.48
C GLY A 56 -13.43 3.31 3.42
N ILE A 57 -12.83 2.92 2.28
CA ILE A 57 -12.27 1.58 2.07
C ILE A 57 -10.99 1.40 2.89
N ALA A 58 -10.15 2.44 2.97
CA ALA A 58 -8.88 2.37 3.71
C ALA A 58 -9.10 2.01 5.19
N ALA A 59 -10.06 2.66 5.86
CA ALA A 59 -10.41 2.39 7.25
C ALA A 59 -10.93 0.95 7.45
N ARG A 60 -11.90 0.53 6.61
CA ARG A 60 -12.46 -0.83 6.65
C ARG A 60 -11.41 -1.91 6.42
N MET A 61 -10.42 -1.64 5.57
CA MET A 61 -9.31 -2.56 5.32
C MET A 61 -8.39 -2.67 6.53
N LEU A 62 -8.01 -1.55 7.14
CA LEU A 62 -7.19 -1.55 8.34
C LEU A 62 -7.87 -2.32 9.48
N GLU A 63 -9.17 -2.10 9.69
CA GLU A 63 -9.98 -2.86 10.64
C GLU A 63 -9.95 -4.36 10.35
N ALA A 64 -10.16 -4.77 9.10
CA ALA A 64 -10.15 -6.17 8.71
C ALA A 64 -8.78 -6.83 8.93
N VAL A 65 -7.69 -6.12 8.61
CA VAL A 65 -6.31 -6.59 8.85
C VAL A 65 -6.05 -6.72 10.35
N ASN A 66 -6.39 -5.70 11.14
CA ASN A 66 -6.22 -5.73 12.60
C ASN A 66 -7.07 -6.84 13.25
N ALA A 67 -8.30 -7.06 12.80
CA ALA A 67 -9.13 -8.16 13.28
C ALA A 67 -8.51 -9.53 12.95
N HIS A 68 -7.90 -9.68 11.77
CA HIS A 68 -7.19 -10.90 11.40
C HIS A 68 -5.95 -11.14 12.27
N LEU A 69 -5.17 -10.10 12.51
CA LEU A 69 -3.96 -10.17 13.34
C LEU A 69 -4.30 -10.43 14.81
N SER A 70 -5.34 -9.77 15.33
CA SER A 70 -5.82 -9.96 16.70
C SER A 70 -6.22 -11.42 16.97
N ARG A 71 -6.91 -12.07 16.02
CA ARG A 71 -7.21 -13.52 16.11
C ARG A 71 -5.96 -14.40 16.19
N LYS A 72 -4.81 -13.91 15.74
CA LYS A 72 -3.51 -14.59 15.79
C LYS A 72 -2.63 -14.11 16.96
N GLY A 73 -3.14 -13.26 17.84
CA GLY A 73 -2.38 -12.66 18.94
C GLY A 73 -1.35 -11.62 18.49
N GLN A 74 -1.53 -11.03 17.31
CA GLN A 74 -0.64 -10.03 16.71
C GLN A 74 -1.34 -8.67 16.57
N SER A 75 -0.57 -7.59 16.48
CA SER A 75 -1.09 -6.26 16.15
C SER A 75 -0.12 -5.52 15.23
N LEU A 76 -0.65 -4.66 14.37
CA LEU A 76 0.17 -3.65 13.70
C LEU A 76 0.48 -2.55 14.71
N ARG A 77 1.77 -2.19 14.85
CA ARG A 77 2.15 -0.98 15.57
C ARG A 77 1.80 0.22 14.69
N SER A 78 0.87 1.03 15.16
CA SER A 78 0.56 2.37 14.63
C SER A 78 1.63 3.37 15.04
#